data_AF-A0A066ZBJ6-F1
#
_entry.id   AF-A0A066ZBJ6-F1
#
_cell.length_a   1.000
_cell.length_b   1.000
_cell.length_c   1.000
_cell.angle_alpha   90.00
_cell.angle_beta   90.00
_cell.angle_gamma   90.00
#
_symmetry.space_group_name_H-M   'P 1'
#
loop_
_entity.id
_entity.type
_entity.pdbx_description
1 polymer ?
#
loop_
_entity_poly.entity_id
_entity_poly.type
_entity_poly.pdbx_seq_one_letter_code
_entity_poly.pdbx_strand_id
1 'polypeptide(L)'
;MAARRERRLRRGDGGAGDAKDRARPAGRLTFSERLRPIDLAVRDWARRDPAVAERLRRVDNRRMELLRETIGTFCTDPDEIEARSLMAFCMAIGSHFLAAEHPGRTRAEVIETAGSLILDRPPHRLGH
;
A
#
# COMPACT_ATOMS: atom_id res chain seq x y z
N MET A 1 -17.54 -49.74 -1.60
CA MET A 1 -18.38 -48.76 -0.87
C MET A 1 -17.57 -47.50 -0.63
N ALA A 2 -17.61 -46.59 -1.60
CA ALA A 2 -17.13 -45.20 -1.52
C ALA A 2 -17.92 -44.43 -0.44
N ALA A 3 -17.57 -43.26 0.08
CA ALA A 3 -16.71 -42.21 -0.43
C ALA A 3 -16.26 -41.31 0.73
N ARG A 4 -15.12 -40.66 0.51
CA ARG A 4 -14.52 -39.57 1.30
C ARG A 4 -15.55 -38.48 1.62
N ARG A 5 -15.70 -38.12 2.90
CA ARG A 5 -16.42 -36.89 3.30
C ARG A 5 -15.48 -35.70 3.16
N GLU A 6 -15.66 -34.98 2.06
CA GLU A 6 -15.09 -33.66 1.82
C GLU A 6 -15.57 -32.67 2.89
N ARG A 7 -14.65 -32.12 3.69
CA ARG A 7 -14.90 -30.88 4.43
C ARG A 7 -14.78 -29.73 3.43
N ARG A 8 -15.92 -29.30 2.91
CA ARG A 8 -16.05 -28.06 2.14
C ARG A 8 -15.89 -26.89 3.11
N LEU A 9 -14.67 -26.37 3.23
CA LEU A 9 -14.42 -25.06 3.81
C LEU A 9 -15.26 -24.06 3.01
N ARG A 10 -16.26 -23.49 3.67
CA ARG A 10 -17.02 -22.35 3.17
C ARG A 10 -16.01 -21.22 2.93
N ARG A 11 -15.72 -20.92 1.67
CA ARG A 11 -15.10 -19.65 1.28
C ARG A 11 -16.03 -18.55 1.80
N GLY A 12 -15.59 -17.83 2.83
CA GLY A 12 -16.24 -16.60 3.23
C GLY A 12 -15.94 -15.54 2.18
N ASP A 13 -16.99 -14.89 1.68
CA ASP A 13 -16.94 -13.64 0.91
C ASP A 13 -16.45 -12.49 1.82
N GLY A 14 -15.19 -12.55 2.24
CA GLY A 14 -14.47 -11.37 2.70
C GLY A 14 -14.15 -10.52 1.47
N GLY A 15 -15.08 -9.66 1.07
CA GLY A 15 -14.96 -8.86 -0.15
C GLY A 15 -13.69 -7.99 -0.13
N ALA A 16 -13.25 -7.53 -1.31
CA ALA A 16 -12.12 -6.61 -1.45
C ALA A 16 -12.23 -5.36 -0.53
N GLY A 17 -13.43 -5.01 -0.06
CA GLY A 17 -13.64 -3.99 0.98
C GLY A 17 -12.97 -4.32 2.34
N ASP A 18 -13.06 -5.56 2.82
CA ASP A 18 -12.46 -5.98 4.10
C ASP A 18 -10.92 -6.00 4.02
N ALA A 19 -10.37 -6.43 2.88
CA ALA A 19 -8.93 -6.31 2.63
C ALA A 19 -8.45 -4.85 2.60
N LYS A 20 -9.20 -3.94 1.96
CA LYS A 20 -8.91 -2.50 1.90
C LYS A 20 -9.03 -1.82 3.26
N ASP A 21 -10.01 -2.23 4.07
CA ASP A 21 -10.19 -1.73 5.43
C ASP A 21 -9.12 -2.24 6.40
N ARG A 22 -8.41 -3.33 6.08
CA ARG A 22 -7.16 -3.74 6.78
C ARG A 22 -5.90 -3.04 6.25
N ALA A 23 -5.88 -2.69 4.96
CA ALA A 23 -4.78 -1.95 4.34
C ALA A 23 -4.66 -0.51 4.86
N ARG A 24 -5.80 0.16 5.09
CA ARG A 24 -5.86 1.53 5.64
C ARG A 24 -5.16 1.65 7.02
N PRO A 25 -5.42 0.77 8.00
CA PRO A 25 -4.67 0.68 9.25
C PRO A 25 -3.18 0.39 9.06
N ALA A 26 -2.80 -0.51 8.15
CA ALA A 26 -1.40 -0.83 7.88
C ALA A 26 -0.61 0.40 7.37
N GLY A 27 -1.21 1.19 6.47
CA GLY A 27 -0.69 2.48 6.05
C GLY A 27 -0.61 3.50 7.19
N ARG A 28 -1.65 3.59 8.04
CA ARG A 28 -1.68 4.46 9.23
C ARG A 28 -0.69 4.05 10.32
N LEU A 29 -0.33 2.78 10.46
CA LEU A 29 0.66 2.32 11.46
C LEU A 29 2.09 2.50 10.96
N THR A 30 2.31 2.28 9.66
CA THR A 30 3.63 2.40 9.02
C THR A 30 4.04 3.87 8.83
N PHE A 31 3.07 4.74 8.59
CA PHE A 31 3.23 6.18 8.31
C PHE A 31 2.29 7.04 9.17
N SER A 32 2.13 6.69 10.46
CA SER A 32 1.29 7.47 11.36
C SER A 32 1.72 8.93 11.39
N GLU A 33 0.77 9.85 11.57
CA GLU A 33 1.08 11.29 11.67
C GLU A 33 2.12 11.57 12.76
N ARG A 34 2.09 10.78 13.83
CA ARG A 34 3.02 10.84 14.95
C ARG A 34 4.44 10.42 14.56
N LEU A 35 4.60 9.36 13.76
CA LEU A 35 5.92 8.82 13.41
C LEU A 35 6.50 9.47 12.14
N ARG A 36 5.68 10.19 11.37
CA ARG A 36 6.07 10.86 10.14
C ARG A 36 7.31 11.77 10.29
N PRO A 37 7.41 12.68 11.29
CA PRO A 37 8.60 13.54 11.40
C PRO A 37 9.88 12.73 11.65
N ILE A 38 9.78 11.63 12.38
CA ILE A 38 10.90 10.73 12.67
C ILE A 38 11.33 10.00 11.38
N ASP A 39 10.38 9.47 10.60
CA ASP A 39 10.69 8.81 9.33
C ASP A 39 11.42 9.74 8.36
N LEU A 40 10.95 10.99 8.24
CA LEU A 40 11.59 12.00 7.38
C LEU A 40 13.00 12.39 7.88
N ALA A 41 13.19 12.53 9.20
CA ALA A 41 14.50 12.80 9.77
C ALA A 41 15.49 11.64 9.54
N VAL A 42 15.05 10.38 9.69
CA VAL A 42 15.87 9.20 9.41
C VAL A 42 16.23 9.13 7.93
N ARG A 43 15.31 9.48 7.02
CA ARG A 43 15.61 9.56 5.57
C ARG A 43 16.63 10.65 5.25
N ASP A 44 16.56 11.81 5.91
CA ASP A 44 17.57 12.86 5.76
C ASP A 44 18.94 12.39 6.25
N TRP A 45 18.99 11.73 7.40
CA TRP A 45 20.23 11.18 7.96
C TRP A 45 20.83 10.07 7.07
N ALA A 46 19.99 9.17 6.56
CA ALA A 46 20.40 8.08 5.66
C ALA A 46 21.13 8.57 4.41
N ARG A 47 20.88 9.80 3.94
CA ARG A 47 21.62 10.39 2.80
C ARG A 47 23.10 10.62 3.07
N ARG A 48 23.51 10.69 4.35
CA ARG A 48 24.89 11.01 4.77
C ARG A 48 25.54 9.89 5.59
N ASP A 49 24.78 8.88 6.03
CA ASP A 49 25.26 7.80 6.89
C ASP A 49 24.92 6.41 6.29
N PRO A 50 25.92 5.66 5.80
CA PRO A 50 25.71 4.33 5.21
C PRO A 50 25.09 3.31 6.16
N ALA A 51 25.40 3.39 7.46
CA ALA A 51 24.88 2.45 8.45
C ALA A 51 23.39 2.70 8.72
N VAL A 52 22.94 3.95 8.62
CA VAL A 52 21.51 4.30 8.68
C VAL A 52 20.80 3.96 7.36
N ALA A 53 21.43 4.20 6.21
CA ALA A 53 20.88 3.80 4.91
C ALA A 53 20.58 2.29 4.87
N GLU A 54 21.49 1.47 5.39
CA GLU A 54 21.32 0.02 5.44
C GLU A 54 20.18 -0.41 6.40
N ARG A 55 19.99 0.30 7.52
CA ARG A 55 18.84 0.09 8.42
C ARG A 55 17.53 0.49 7.76
N LEU A 56 17.50 1.64 7.11
CA LEU A 56 16.33 2.15 6.39
C LEU A 56 15.92 1.19 5.28
N ARG A 57 16.87 0.65 4.51
CA ARG A 57 16.62 -0.35 3.46
C ARG A 57 15.88 -1.58 4.00
N ARG A 58 16.28 -2.11 5.16
CA ARG A 58 15.58 -3.25 5.79
C ARG A 58 14.17 -2.90 6.21
N VAL A 59 13.97 -1.71 6.79
CA VAL A 59 12.64 -1.23 7.18
C VAL A 59 11.75 -1.08 5.94
N ASP A 60 12.24 -0.40 4.90
CA ASP A 60 11.49 -0.17 3.66
C ASP A 60 11.17 -1.49 2.94
N ASN A 61 12.08 -2.47 2.94
CA ASN A 61 11.80 -3.82 2.44
C ASN A 61 10.65 -4.49 3.20
N ARG A 62 10.62 -4.41 4.53
CA ARG A 62 9.53 -5.00 5.33
C ARG A 62 8.20 -4.31 5.08
N ARG A 63 8.22 -2.99 4.84
CA ARG A 63 7.01 -2.22 4.47
C ARG A 63 6.51 -2.62 3.08
N MET A 64 7.42 -2.82 2.13
CA MET A 64 7.09 -3.32 0.79
C MET A 64 6.50 -4.74 0.81
N GLU A 65 7.03 -5.64 1.64
CA GLU A 65 6.45 -6.98 1.84
C GLU A 65 4.99 -6.89 2.31
N LEU A 66 4.69 -6.02 3.29
CA LEU A 66 3.33 -5.82 3.77
C LEU A 66 2.40 -5.27 2.67
N LEU A 67 2.88 -4.35 1.82
CA LEU A 67 2.12 -3.85 0.69
C LEU A 67 1.82 -4.95 -0.33
N ARG A 68 2.81 -5.79 -0.67
CA ARG A 68 2.63 -6.93 -1.57
C ARG A 68 1.63 -7.94 -1.03
N GLU A 69 1.76 -8.32 0.25
CA GLU A 69 0.83 -9.23 0.92
C GLU A 69 -0.61 -8.67 0.89
N THR A 70 -0.75 -7.37 1.17
CA THR A 70 -2.04 -6.70 1.21
C THR A 70 -2.67 -6.59 -0.17
N ILE A 71 -1.94 -6.12 -1.18
CA ILE A 71 -2.42 -5.98 -2.55
C ILE A 71 -2.70 -7.34 -3.18
N GLY A 72 -1.86 -8.34 -2.87
CA GLY A 72 -2.05 -9.73 -3.29
C GLY A 72 -3.35 -10.38 -2.81
N THR A 73 -4.05 -9.78 -1.84
CA THR A 73 -5.39 -10.25 -1.45
C THR A 73 -6.48 -9.94 -2.47
N PHE A 74 -6.27 -8.96 -3.36
CA PHE A 74 -7.26 -8.54 -4.35
C PHE A 74 -6.70 -8.35 -5.77
N CYS A 75 -5.40 -8.54 -5.97
CA CYS A 75 -4.72 -8.57 -7.26
C CYS A 75 -3.89 -9.87 -7.36
N THR A 76 -3.86 -10.49 -8.54
CA THR A 76 -3.13 -11.76 -8.77
C THR A 76 -1.99 -11.64 -9.76
N ASP A 77 -1.92 -10.54 -10.52
CA ASP A 77 -0.83 -10.29 -11.45
C ASP A 77 0.40 -9.81 -10.65
N PRO A 78 1.53 -10.56 -10.68
CA PRO A 78 2.72 -10.23 -9.91
C PRO A 78 3.31 -8.87 -10.30
N ASP A 79 3.24 -8.48 -11.58
CA ASP A 79 3.78 -7.21 -12.06
C ASP A 79 2.90 -6.05 -11.57
N GLU A 80 1.57 -6.23 -11.59
CA GLU A 80 0.63 -5.26 -11.06
C GLU A 80 0.75 -5.09 -9.54
N ILE A 81 0.95 -6.20 -8.80
CA ILE A 81 1.20 -6.17 -7.34
C ILE A 81 2.43 -5.32 -7.02
N GLU A 82 3.56 -5.56 -7.71
CA GLU A 82 4.79 -4.83 -7.45
C GLU A 82 4.64 -3.34 -7.79
N ALA A 83 4.06 -3.03 -8.96
CA ALA A 83 3.84 -1.66 -9.41
C ALA A 83 2.93 -0.88 -8.44
N ARG A 84 1.80 -1.47 -8.01
CA ARG A 84 0.89 -0.84 -7.04
C ARG A 84 1.55 -0.68 -5.68
N SER A 85 2.35 -1.65 -5.24
CA SER A 85 3.11 -1.56 -3.98
C SER A 85 4.09 -0.39 -4.01
N LEU A 86 4.86 -0.26 -5.09
CA LEU A 86 5.79 0.86 -5.27
C LEU A 86 5.05 2.20 -5.30
N MET A 87 3.95 2.31 -6.06
CA MET A 87 3.16 3.54 -6.14
C MET A 87 2.59 3.95 -4.78
N ALA A 88 2.02 3.00 -4.02
CA ALA A 88 1.50 3.25 -2.68
C ALA A 88 2.61 3.75 -1.75
N PHE A 89 3.77 3.11 -1.78
CA PHE A 89 4.92 3.46 -0.96
C PHE A 89 5.47 4.86 -1.30
N CYS A 90 5.68 5.13 -2.60
CA CYS A 90 6.14 6.43 -3.09
C CYS A 90 5.16 7.55 -2.79
N MET A 91 3.84 7.31 -2.91
CA MET A 91 2.83 8.31 -2.58
C MET A 91 2.86 8.65 -1.08
N ALA A 92 2.96 7.64 -0.21
CA ALA A 92 2.96 7.83 1.24
C ALA A 92 4.13 8.71 1.73
N ILE A 93 5.30 8.61 1.10
CA ILE A 93 6.50 9.38 1.49
C ILE A 93 6.63 10.65 0.64
N GLY A 94 6.57 10.50 -0.68
CA GLY A 94 6.80 11.55 -1.67
C GLY A 94 5.80 12.69 -1.58
N SER A 95 4.56 12.41 -1.15
CA SER A 95 3.57 13.47 -0.93
C SER A 95 4.03 14.53 0.07
N HIS A 96 4.94 14.21 1.00
CA HIS A 96 5.48 15.18 1.96
C HIS A 96 6.55 16.11 1.38
N PHE A 97 7.15 15.74 0.24
CA PHE A 97 8.16 16.55 -0.44
C PHE A 97 7.60 17.35 -1.61
N LEU A 98 6.38 17.03 -2.05
CA LEU A 98 5.73 17.70 -3.17
C LEU A 98 5.22 19.08 -2.73
N ALA A 99 5.79 20.17 -3.26
CA ALA A 99 5.32 21.53 -3.09
C ALA A 99 4.42 21.98 -4.26
N ALA A 100 3.37 21.21 -4.54
CA ALA A 100 2.39 21.51 -5.58
C ALA A 100 1.06 21.98 -4.97
N GLU A 101 0.43 22.91 -5.67
CA GLU A 101 -0.96 23.32 -5.44
C GLU A 101 -1.94 22.34 -6.12
N HIS A 102 -3.19 22.34 -5.65
CA HIS A 102 -4.26 21.52 -6.19
C HIS A 102 -5.51 22.39 -6.45
N PRO A 103 -5.57 23.13 -7.57
CA PRO A 103 -6.70 24.02 -7.83
C PRO A 103 -8.05 23.30 -7.75
N GLY A 104 -8.93 23.85 -6.89
CA GLY A 104 -10.28 23.31 -6.65
C GLY A 104 -10.36 22.07 -5.76
N ARG A 105 -9.25 21.63 -5.13
CA ARG A 105 -9.21 20.46 -4.23
C ARG A 105 -8.25 20.69 -3.06
N THR A 106 -8.50 20.06 -1.93
CA THR A 106 -7.52 19.99 -0.85
C THR A 106 -6.47 18.91 -1.13
N ARG A 107 -5.29 19.05 -0.53
CA ARG A 107 -4.25 18.00 -0.59
C ARG A 107 -4.74 16.66 -0.05
N ALA A 108 -5.55 16.67 1.01
CA ALA A 108 -6.09 15.47 1.61
C ALA A 108 -7.02 14.72 0.63
N GLU A 109 -7.91 15.44 -0.06
CA GLU A 109 -8.80 14.87 -1.09
C GLU A 109 -8.02 14.24 -2.23
N VAL A 110 -6.93 14.89 -2.68
CA VAL A 110 -6.08 14.36 -3.76
C VAL A 110 -5.35 13.09 -3.31
N ILE A 111 -4.80 13.05 -2.10
CA ILE A 111 -4.13 11.88 -1.54
C ILE A 111 -5.11 10.71 -1.37
N GLU A 112 -6.31 10.98 -0.86
CA GLU A 112 -7.36 9.96 -0.73
C GLU A 112 -7.74 9.39 -2.09
N THR A 113 -7.99 10.26 -3.08
CA THR A 113 -8.32 9.84 -4.45
C THR A 113 -7.21 9.01 -5.08
N ALA A 114 -5.95 9.45 -4.95
CA ALA A 114 -4.80 8.72 -5.47
C ALA A 114 -4.64 7.36 -4.79
N GLY A 115 -4.83 7.28 -3.46
CA GLY A 115 -4.83 6.03 -2.73
C GLY A 115 -5.92 5.07 -3.20
N SER A 116 -7.14 5.57 -3.42
CA SER A 116 -8.23 4.78 -4.00
C SER A 116 -7.86 4.29 -5.40
N LEU A 117 -7.29 5.13 -6.29
CA LEU A 117 -6.87 4.68 -7.63
C LEU A 117 -5.78 3.59 -7.59
N ILE A 118 -4.86 3.66 -6.63
CA ILE A 118 -3.81 2.65 -6.47
C ILE A 118 -4.36 1.33 -5.90
N LEU A 119 -5.41 1.38 -5.07
CA LEU A 119 -5.99 0.21 -4.39
C LEU A 119 -7.24 -0.35 -5.07
N ASP A 120 -7.92 0.46 -5.89
CA ASP A 120 -9.07 0.07 -6.66
C ASP A 120 -8.63 -0.38 -8.05
N ARG A 121 -9.18 -1.49 -8.51
CA ARG A 121 -9.12 -1.85 -9.92
C ARG A 121 -10.29 -1.13 -10.60
N PRO A 122 -10.08 -0.22 -11.58
CA PRO A 122 -11.19 0.20 -12.41
C PRO A 122 -11.77 -1.06 -13.06
N PRO A 123 -13.11 -1.23 -13.13
CA PRO A 123 -13.68 -2.36 -13.82
C PRO A 123 -13.08 -2.38 -15.23
N HIS A 124 -12.51 -3.53 -15.60
CA HIS A 124 -12.05 -3.77 -16.95
C HIS A 124 -13.15 -3.30 -17.91
N ARG A 125 -12.93 -2.21 -18.65
CA ARG A 125 -13.80 -1.91 -19.77
C ARG A 125 -13.57 -3.04 -20.77
N LEU A 126 -14.52 -3.97 -20.81
CA LEU A 126 -14.66 -4.86 -21.97
C LEU A 126 -14.89 -3.91 -23.14
N GLY A 127 -13.83 -3.70 -23.92
CA GLY A 127 -13.92 -3.02 -25.19
C GLY A 127 -14.94 -3.76 -26.04
N HIS A 128 -15.93 -3.01 -26.50
CA HIS A 128 -16.77 -3.38 -27.63
C HIS A 128 -15.95 -3.30 -28.92
#